data_AF-A0A820H1K9-F1
#
_entry.id   AF-A0A820H1K9-F1
#
_cell.length_a   1.000
_cell.length_b   1.000
_cell.length_c   1.000
_cell.angle_alpha   90.00
_cell.angle_beta   90.00
_cell.angle_gamma   90.00
#
_symmetry.space_group_name_H-M   'P 1'
#
loop_
_entity.id
_entity.type
_entity.pdbx_description
1 polymer ?
#
loop_
_entity_poly.entity_id
_entity_poly.type
_entity_poly.pdbx_seq_one_letter_code
_entity_poly.pdbx_strand_id
1 'polypeptide(L)' 'MSTYKLYYFNARGRAEVSRLIFAAAGQKYEDIRYERDQWPSHKSEMPLGQIPVLE' A
#
# COMPACT_ATOMS: atom_id res chain seq x y z
N MET A 1 5.23 -4.62 -18.55
CA MET A 1 4.44 -3.63 -17.79
C MET A 1 4.72 -3.87 -16.33
N SER A 2 5.11 -2.84 -15.59
CA SER A 2 5.38 -2.94 -14.15
C SER A 2 4.07 -3.23 -13.43
N THR A 3 4.04 -4.27 -12.60
CA THR A 3 2.90 -4.56 -11.74
C THR A 3 3.16 -3.89 -10.40
N TYR A 4 2.45 -2.80 -10.10
CA TYR A 4 2.60 -2.08 -8.84
C TYR A 4 1.75 -2.70 -7.74
N LYS A 5 2.28 -2.80 -6.53
CA LYS A 5 1.52 -3.14 -5.32
C LYS A 5 1.71 -2.07 -4.26
N LEU A 6 0.59 -1.57 -3.73
CA LEU A 6 0.58 -0.59 -2.65
C LEU A 6 0.07 -1.24 -1.38
N TYR A 7 0.94 -1.36 -0.38
CA TYR A 7 0.62 -1.94 0.92
C TYR A 7 0.26 -0.83 1.90
N TYR A 8 -0.94 -0.86 2.48
CA TYR A 8 -1.32 0.07 3.56
C TYR A 8 -2.40 -0.50 4.47
N PHE A 9 -2.78 0.26 5.51
CA PHE A 9 -3.99 -0.05 6.27
C PHE A 9 -5.25 0.09 5.40
N ASN A 10 -6.33 -0.56 5.80
CA ASN A 10 -7.68 -0.32 5.27
C ASN A 10 -8.23 1.06 5.69
N ALA A 11 -7.51 2.10 5.29
CA ALA A 11 -7.77 3.50 5.53
C ALA A 11 -7.11 4.33 4.41
N ARG A 12 -7.50 5.60 4.29
CA ARG A 12 -6.87 6.54 3.37
C ARG A 12 -5.44 6.86 3.80
N GLY A 13 -5.31 7.59 4.91
CA GLY A 13 -4.03 7.91 5.57
C GLY A 13 -2.92 8.35 4.60
N ARG A 14 -1.70 7.88 4.84
CA ARG A 14 -0.50 8.26 4.07
C ARG A 14 -0.47 7.65 2.66
N ALA A 15 -1.23 6.57 2.39
CA ALA A 15 -1.24 5.92 1.08
C ALA A 15 -2.16 6.61 0.07
N GLU A 16 -3.09 7.45 0.52
CA GLU A 16 -4.13 8.00 -0.35
C GLU A 16 -3.57 8.86 -1.48
N VAL A 17 -2.50 9.60 -1.22
CA VAL A 17 -1.84 10.40 -2.25
C VAL A 17 -1.34 9.51 -3.41
N SER A 18 -0.77 8.35 -3.10
CA SER A 18 -0.33 7.38 -4.10
C SER A 18 -1.51 6.78 -4.87
N ARG A 19 -2.62 6.46 -4.21
CA ARG A 19 -3.85 5.96 -4.86
C ARG A 19 -4.43 6.98 -5.85
N LEU A 20 -4.45 8.26 -5.48
CA LEU A 20 -4.91 9.34 -6.35
C LEU A 20 -3.99 9.51 -7.56
N ILE A 21 -2.67 9.38 -7.39
CA ILE A 21 -1.71 9.41 -8.50
C ILE A 21 -1.99 8.26 -9.49
N PHE A 22 -2.21 7.04 -9.00
CA PHE A 22 -2.57 5.91 -9.86
C PHE A 22 -3.87 6.15 -10.64
N ALA A 23 -4.91 6.66 -9.96
CA ALA A 23 -6.18 6.97 -10.58
C ALA A 23 -6.06 8.07 -11.66
N ALA A 24 -5.34 9.15 -11.36
CA ALA A 24 -5.11 10.26 -12.29
C ALA A 24 -4.31 9.81 -13.53
N ALA A 25 -3.37 8.88 -13.36
CA ALA A 25 -2.57 8.31 -14.44
C ALA A 25 -3.28 7.19 -15.23
N GLY A 26 -4.46 6.73 -14.79
CA GLY A 26 -5.11 5.54 -15.36
C GLY A 26 -4.29 4.25 -15.18
N GLN A 27 -3.37 4.23 -14.21
CA GLN A 27 -2.45 3.13 -13.98
C GLN A 27 -3.09 2.09 -13.05
N LYS A 28 -3.13 0.83 -13.51
CA LYS A 28 -3.57 -0.29 -12.66
C LYS A 28 -2.50 -0.64 -11.63
N TYR A 29 -2.95 -0.96 -10.43
CA TYR A 29 -2.12 -1.42 -9.31
C TYR A 29 -2.95 -2.33 -8.39
N GLU A 30 -2.28 -3.12 -7.55
CA GLU A 30 -2.90 -3.88 -6.48
C GLU A 30 -2.89 -3.06 -5.18
N ASP A 31 -4.06 -2.80 -4.59
CA ASP A 31 -4.21 -2.08 -3.32
C ASP A 31 -4.34 -3.10 -2.18
N ILE A 32 -3.21 -3.46 -1.57
CA ILE A 32 -3.14 -4.45 -0.50
C ILE A 32 -3.45 -3.74 0.83
N ARG A 33 -4.56 -4.13 1.44
CA ARG A 33 -5.09 -3.49 2.65
C ARG A 33 -5.04 -4.43 3.83
N TYR A 34 -4.34 -4.01 4.88
CA TYR A 34 -4.29 -4.72 6.15
C TYR A 34 -5.26 -4.11 7.16
N GLU A 35 -5.94 -4.97 7.91
CA GLU A 35 -6.54 -4.60 9.18
C GLU A 35 -5.46 -4.45 10.25
N ARG A 36 -5.77 -3.72 11.34
CA ARG A 36 -4.76 -3.40 12.37
C ARG A 36 -4.24 -4.62 13.12
N ASP A 37 -5.07 -5.65 13.26
CA ASP A 37 -4.76 -6.93 13.89
C ASP A 37 -3.88 -7.83 12.99
N GLN A 38 -4.01 -7.70 11.67
CA GLN A 38 -3.18 -8.39 10.68
C GLN A 38 -1.79 -7.74 10.51
N TRP A 39 -1.68 -6.43 10.70
CA TRP A 39 -0.42 -5.72 10.45
C TRP A 39 0.81 -6.25 11.22
N PRO A 40 0.72 -6.63 12.51
CA PRO A 40 1.86 -7.16 13.24
C PRO A 40 2.57 -8.35 12.58
N SER A 41 1.84 -9.23 11.86
CA SER A 41 2.45 -10.38 11.16
C SER A 41 3.21 -9.99 9.88
N HIS A 42 2.85 -8.86 9.26
CA HIS A 42 3.50 -8.38 8.03
C HIS A 42 4.61 -7.35 8.30
N LYS A 43 4.73 -6.87 9.54
CA LYS A 43 5.67 -5.79 9.87
C LYS A 43 7.12 -6.13 9.54
N SER A 44 7.56 -7.36 9.79
CA SER A 44 8.93 -7.80 9.51
C SER A 44 9.23 -7.96 8.01
N GLU A 45 8.20 -8.02 7.16
CA GLU A 45 8.35 -8.15 5.71
C GLU A 45 8.63 -6.79 5.05
N MET A 46 8.30 -5.68 5.73
CA MET A 46 8.44 -4.33 5.16
C MET A 46 9.84 -3.77 5.40
N PRO A 47 10.45 -3.06 4.43
CA PRO A 47 11.85 -2.62 4.50
C PRO A 47 12.22 -1.82 5.75
N LEU A 48 11.29 -1.02 6.27
CA LEU A 48 11.48 -0.17 7.46
C LEU A 48 10.53 -0.54 8.60
N GLY A 49 9.87 -1.70 8.53
CA GLY A 49 8.86 -2.10 9.53
C GLY A 49 7.66 -1.14 9.61
N GLN A 50 7.33 -0.48 8.49
CA GLN A 50 6.31 0.56 8.38
C GLN A 50 5.56 0.42 7.04
N ILE A 51 4.36 1.00 6.99
CA ILE A 51 3.55 1.18 5.78
C ILE A 51 3.09 2.65 5.69
N PRO A 52 2.96 3.24 4.49
CA PRO A 52 2.84 2.57 3.19
C PRO A 52 4.17 2.09 2.58
N VAL A 53 4.09 1.04 1.77
CA VAL A 53 5.19 0.52 0.93
C VAL A 53 4.68 0.34 -0.50
N LEU A 54 5.52 0.68 -1.47
CA LEU A 54 5.27 0.46 -2.90
C LEU A 54 6.29 -0.56 -3.41
N GLU A 55 5.80 -1.59 -4.09
CA GLU A 55 6.56 -2.61 -4.84
C GLU A 55 6.33 -2.45 -6.35
#